data_AF-A0A969V443-F1
#
_entry.id   AF-A0A969V443-F1
#
_cell.length_a   1.000
_cell.length_b   1.000
_cell.length_c   1.000
_cell.angle_alpha   90.00
_cell.angle_beta   90.00
_cell.angle_gamma   90.00
#
_symmetry.space_group_name_H-M   'P 1'
#
loop_
_entity.id
_entity.type
_entity.pdbx_description
1 polymer ?
#
loop_
_entity_poly.entity_id
_entity_poly.type
_entity_poly.pdbx_seq_one_letter_code
_entity_poly.pdbx_strand_id
1 'polypeptide(L)' 'MLQSLSIRNFALVDRLDLDLGAGLHVLTGETGAGKSIILDALDAVLGGRVPGRAIRTGEARATVEATFKLQPSLVDWL' A
#
# COMPACT_ATOMS: atom_id res chain seq x y z
N MET A 1 12.48 0.55 5.93
CA MET A 1 11.27 0.38 6.77
C MET A 1 10.16 1.22 6.18
N LEU A 2 8.98 0.63 5.96
CA LEU A 2 7.79 1.38 5.53
C LEU A 2 7.39 2.38 6.63
N GLN A 3 7.25 3.65 6.26
CA GLN A 3 6.85 4.74 7.15
C GLN A 3 5.41 5.15 6.92
N SER A 4 4.98 5.21 5.66
CA SER A 4 3.62 5.56 5.32
C SER A 4 3.15 4.85 4.05
N LEU A 5 1.84 4.62 3.98
CA LEU A 5 1.14 4.10 2.82
C LEU A 5 -0.10 4.95 2.55
N SER A 6 -0.15 5.54 1.36
CA SER A 6 -1.30 6.29 0.88
C SER A 6 -1.91 5.59 -0.33
N ILE A 7 -3.21 5.34 -0.25
CA ILE A 7 -3.99 4.69 -1.30
C ILE A 7 -5.13 5.62 -1.70
N ARG A 8 -5.33 5.81 -3.01
CA ARG A 8 -6.51 6.45 -3.59
C ARG A 8 -7.10 5.59 -4.68
N ASN A 9 -8.42 5.40 -4.65
CA ASN A 9 -9.20 4.74 -5.70
C ASN A 9 -8.67 3.37 -6.13
N PHE A 10 -8.12 2.59 -5.19
CA PHE A 10 -7.52 1.30 -5.47
C PHE A 10 -8.45 0.15 -5.03
N ALA A 11 -8.86 -0.69 -5.97
CA ALA A 11 -9.84 -1.76 -5.77
C ALA A 11 -11.10 -1.25 -5.03
N LEU A 12 -11.35 -1.70 -3.80
CA LEU A 12 -12.50 -1.26 -2.98
C LEU A 12 -12.19 -0.07 -2.07
N VAL A 13 -10.97 0.46 -2.06
CA VAL A 13 -10.55 1.58 -1.21
C VAL A 13 -10.72 2.89 -1.98
N ASP A 14 -11.53 3.82 -1.47
CA ASP A 14 -11.53 5.20 -1.99
C ASP A 14 -10.29 5.96 -1.50
N ARG A 15 -10.01 5.86 -0.19
CA ARG A 15 -8.93 6.57 0.47
C ARG A 15 -8.48 5.78 1.69
N LEU A 16 -7.16 5.65 1.81
CA LEU A 16 -6.52 5.15 3.02
C LEU A 16 -5.18 5.88 3.17
N ASP A 17 -4.91 6.33 4.38
CA ASP A 17 -3.64 6.92 4.79
C ASP A 17 -3.22 6.21 6.08
N LEU A 18 -2.08 5.53 6.04
CA LEU A 18 -1.50 4.82 7.18
C LEU A 18 -0.12 5.35 7.47
N ASP A 19 0.10 5.72 8.73
CA ASP A 19 1.43 6.00 9.28
C ASP A 19 1.89 4.82 10.14
N LEU A 20 3.09 4.31 9.87
CA LEU A 20 3.64 3.12 10.50
C LEU A 20 4.84 3.45 11.39
N GLY A 21 4.73 3.08 12.66
CA GLY A 21 5.83 3.09 13.63
C GLY A 21 6.66 1.80 13.60
N ALA A 22 7.67 1.72 14.48
CA ALA A 22 8.47 0.51 14.62
C ALA A 22 7.69 -0.61 15.33
N GLY A 23 8.11 -1.86 15.11
CA GLY A 23 7.54 -3.03 15.77
C GLY A 23 6.50 -3.77 14.93
N LEU A 24 5.54 -4.41 15.61
CA LEU A 24 4.51 -5.24 14.99
C LEU A 24 3.25 -4.42 14.70
N HIS A 25 2.80 -4.44 13.45
CA HIS A 25 1.50 -3.92 13.04
C HIS A 25 0.52 -5.07 12.85
N VAL A 26 -0.62 -5.01 13.54
CA VAL A 26 -1.67 -6.03 13.45
C VAL A 26 -2.88 -5.43 12.74
N LEU A 27 -3.17 -5.91 11.53
CA LEU A 27 -4.38 -5.55 10.80
C LEU A 27 -5.48 -6.58 11.08
N THR A 28 -6.55 -6.14 11.75
CA THR A 28 -7.72 -6.96 12.08
C THR A 28 -8.94 -6.54 11.26
N GLY A 29 -10.00 -7.34 11.33
CA GLY A 29 -11.27 -7.08 10.65
C GLY A 29 -11.93 -8.36 10.19
N GLU A 30 -13.15 -8.28 9.70
CA GLU A 30 -13.90 -9.42 9.17
C GLU A 30 -13.41 -9.86 7.79
N THR A 31 -13.92 -10.99 7.30
CA THR A 31 -13.72 -11.41 5.90
C THR A 31 -14.34 -10.36 4.98
N GLY A 32 -13.57 -9.91 3.99
CA GLY A 32 -14.03 -8.86 3.07
C GLY A 32 -13.83 -7.43 3.57
N ALA A 33 -13.32 -7.22 4.79
CA ALA A 33 -13.02 -5.88 5.33
C ALA A 33 -11.86 -5.13 4.63
N GLY A 34 -11.31 -5.67 3.54
CA GLY A 34 -10.29 -5.00 2.73
C GLY A 34 -8.84 -5.17 3.19
N LYS A 35 -8.55 -6.04 4.18
CA LYS A 35 -7.17 -6.29 4.65
C LYS A 35 -6.21 -6.71 3.53
N SER A 36 -6.64 -7.63 2.64
CA SER A 36 -5.81 -8.09 1.52
C SER A 36 -5.51 -6.98 0.51
N ILE A 37 -6.39 -5.98 0.37
CA ILE A 37 -6.19 -4.86 -0.56
C ILE A 37 -4.97 -4.02 -0.13
N ILE A 38 -4.72 -3.90 1.16
CA ILE A 38 -3.54 -3.20 1.69
C ILE A 38 -2.27 -3.96 1.29
N LEU A 39 -2.29 -5.29 1.34
CA LEU A 39 -1.18 -6.12 0.90
C LEU A 39 -0.97 -6.03 -0.62
N ASP A 40 -2.06 -6.05 -1.40
CA ASP A 40 -2.00 -5.90 -2.87
C ASP A 40 -1.44 -4.53 -3.27
N ALA A 41 -1.79 -3.47 -2.55
CA ALA A 41 -1.26 -2.12 -2.76
C ALA A 41 0.25 -2.07 -2.43
N LEU A 42 0.68 -2.71 -1.34
CA LEU A 42 2.09 -2.83 -0.99
C LEU A 42 2.90 -3.62 -2.03
N ASP A 43 2.34 -4.69 -2.58
CA ASP A 43 3.00 -5.42 -3.67
C ASP A 43 3.14 -4.54 -4.92
N ALA A 44 2.06 -3.84 -5.30
CA ALA A 44 2.05 -2.95 -6.46
C ALA A 44 3.09 -1.82 -6.36
N VAL A 45 3.19 -1.15 -5.20
CA VAL A 45 4.15 -0.03 -5.02
C VAL A 45 5.61 -0.50 -4.97
N LEU A 46 5.84 -1.77 -4.65
CA LEU A 46 7.16 -2.40 -4.70
C LEU A 46 7.54 -2.94 -6.10
N GLY A 47 6.70 -2.70 -7.11
CA GLY A 47 6.93 -3.16 -8.48
C GLY A 47 6.36 -4.55 -8.78
N GLY A 48 5.55 -5.10 -7.88
CA GLY A 48 4.81 -6.34 -8.07
C GLY A 48 3.72 -6.24 -9.13
N ARG A 49 3.01 -7.34 -9.35
CA ARG A 49 2.00 -7.41 -10.41
C ARG A 49 0.75 -6.65 -9.98
N VAL A 50 0.41 -5.60 -10.73
CA VAL A 50 -0.83 -4.87 -10.50
C VAL A 50 -2.06 -5.71 -10.92
N PRO A 51 -3.05 -5.92 -10.04
CA PRO A 51 -4.25 -6.69 -10.37
C PRO A 51 -5.09 -5.97 -11.43
N GLY A 52 -5.74 -6.74 -12.31
CA GLY A 52 -6.53 -6.17 -13.42
C GLY A 52 -7.74 -5.30 -13.00
N ARG A 53 -8.15 -5.37 -11.73
CA ARG A 53 -9.19 -4.51 -11.13
C ARG A 53 -8.60 -3.55 -10.07
N ALA A 54 -7.40 -3.05 -10.33
CA ALA A 54 -6.74 -2.10 -9.44
C ALA A 54 -7.43 -0.74 -9.38
N ILE A 55 -8.04 -0.28 -10.48
CA ILE A 55 -8.79 0.98 -10.48
C ILE A 55 -10.20 0.72 -9.95
N ARG A 56 -10.61 1.46 -8.92
CA ARG A 56 -11.95 1.42 -8.36
C ARG A 56 -12.99 1.73 -9.44
N THR A 57 -14.10 0.99 -9.44
CA THR A 57 -15.20 1.21 -10.39
C THR A 57 -15.69 2.66 -10.36
N GLY A 58 -15.77 3.29 -11.52
CA GLY A 58 -16.19 4.70 -11.67
C GLY A 58 -15.06 5.72 -11.62
N GLU A 59 -13.84 5.29 -11.28
CA GLU A 59 -12.67 6.16 -11.22
C GLU A 59 -11.80 6.02 -12.47
N ALA A 60 -11.15 7.12 -12.87
CA ALA A 60 -10.27 7.13 -14.03
C ALA A 60 -8.84 6.67 -13.70
N ARG A 61 -8.45 6.74 -12.42
CA ARG A 61 -7.08 6.49 -11.94
C ARG A 61 -7.08 6.00 -10.50
N ALA A 62 -6.14 5.11 -10.19
CA ALA A 62 -5.73 4.76 -8.84
C ALA A 62 -4.32 5.28 -8.57
N THR A 63 -4.01 5.61 -7.32
CA THR A 63 -2.65 5.92 -6.87
C THR A 63 -2.32 5.15 -5.61
N VAL A 64 -1.13 4.56 -5.58
CA VAL A 64 -0.55 3.94 -4.39
C VAL A 64 0.82 4.53 -4.21
N GLU A 65 1.05 5.11 -3.03
CA GLU A 65 2.30 5.77 -2.68
C GLU A 65 2.78 5.22 -1.34
N ALA A 66 4.06 4.87 -1.27
CA ALA A 66 4.66 4.36 -0.05
C ALA A 66 5.99 5.05 0.21
N THR A 67 6.18 5.51 1.45
CA THR A 67 7.45 6.10 1.88
C THR A 67 8.24 5.08 2.68
N PHE A 68 9.49 4.86 2.30
CA PHE A 68 10.38 3.95 3.00
C PHE A 68 11.58 4.71 3.58
N LYS A 69 11.86 4.50 4.85
CA LYS A 69 13.16 4.82 5.45
C LYS A 69 14.19 3.81 4.96
N LEU A 70 15.18 4.26 4.20
CA LEU A 70 16.26 3.41 3.71
C LEU A 70 17.26 3.11 4.83
N GLN A 71 17.92 1.96 4.73
CA GLN A 71 19.09 1.65 5.56
C GLN A 71 20.32 2.31 4.93
N PRO A 72 21.33 2.72 5.73
CA PRO A 72 22.53 3.36 5.21
C PRO A 72 23.20 2.56 4.09
N SER A 73 23.30 1.25 4.24
CA SER A 73 23.86 0.34 3.24
C SER A 73 23.14 0.34 1.89
N LEU A 74 21.85 0.66 1.88
CA LEU A 74 21.06 0.75 0.65
C LEU A 74 21.20 2.13 0.00
N VAL A 75 21.41 3.18 0.81
CA VAL A 75 21.70 4.53 0.29
C VAL A 75 23.02 4.53 -0.44
N ASP A 76 24.04 3.84 0.08
CA ASP A 76 25.34 3.72 -0.58
C ASP A 76 25.30 2.91 -1.89
N TRP A 77 24.28 2.07 -2.06
CA TRP A 77 24.11 1.22 -3.25
C TRP A 77 23.37 1.91 -4.40
N LEU A 78 22.46 2.84 -4.11
CA LEU A 78 21.64 3.59 -5.08
C LEU A 78 22.43 4.70 -5.77
#